data_AF-A0AAE9F969-F1
#
_entry.id   AF-A0AAE9F969-F1
#
_cell.length_a   1.000
_cell.length_b   1.000
_cell.length_c   1.000
_cell.angle_alpha   90.00
_cell.angle_beta   90.00
_cell.angle_gamma   90.00
#
_symmetry.space_group_name_H-M   'P 1'
#
loop_
_entity.id
_entity.type
_entity.pdbx_description
1 polymer ?
#
loop_
_entity_poly.entity_id
_entity_poly.type
_entity_poly.pdbx_seq_one_letter_code
_entity_poly.pdbx_strand_id
1 'polypeptide(L)'
;MSSKLDEDCRFSSVTRIFVTEWNQIQSILSSLNSGFNDFRREISIWIMIEARTRNIVQLLICQWMFSSKFVKNWEKIIKKTIDSSSATCAKISIKSKSDTIIVKFDDEEIEYTDGNRAISDLTSILAYPDLKFHKFEVNSNLDKRFLERLVLKLESLKFKIHVAYFHLNSDNWEYHKRLLPFYRAETVGTVSIYGSQAWISEFVEEICEMKSTNMFFSNMELNFRSRNVKEATKIIKNLLQFSKLEYCYLDVDLRSNVQLKKSIERLGARIQVFPLAVDKVVPPMQNVLPQLDAPLFTVWLDRKLTISQGGSGGLFTYGAVDTTNCDSQITYVPLTAKTYWQFALDGFSVGTFSENKKDQVSS
;
A
#
# COMPACT_ATOMS: atom_id res chain seq x y z
N MET A 1 9.86 1.74 56.36
CA MET A 1 8.96 2.13 55.27
C MET A 1 9.23 3.60 54.97
N SER A 2 9.78 3.87 53.78
CA SER A 2 9.94 5.14 53.06
C SER A 2 10.42 6.41 53.79
N SER A 3 11.65 6.82 53.48
CA SER A 3 12.16 8.19 53.70
C SER A 3 12.69 8.77 52.39
N LYS A 4 12.27 10.00 52.10
CA LYS A 4 12.89 10.92 51.14
C LYS A 4 14.40 11.02 51.39
N LEU A 5 15.18 11.07 50.32
CA LEU A 5 16.56 11.57 50.31
C LEU A 5 16.74 12.51 49.12
N ASP A 6 17.17 13.72 49.46
CA ASP A 6 17.62 14.82 48.60
C ASP A 6 18.98 14.53 47.95
N GLU A 7 19.17 15.21 46.81
CA GLU A 7 20.35 15.92 46.30
C GLU A 7 21.73 15.57 46.92
N ASP A 8 22.69 15.09 46.12
CA ASP A 8 23.68 15.94 45.44
C ASP A 8 24.75 15.08 44.70
N CYS A 9 25.52 15.72 43.81
CA CYS A 9 26.81 15.32 43.19
C CYS A 9 26.88 14.83 41.72
N ARG A 10 27.36 15.77 40.87
CA ARG A 10 28.24 15.66 39.67
C ARG A 10 27.63 15.91 38.28
N PHE A 11 27.22 17.16 38.03
CA PHE A 11 27.21 17.76 36.70
C PHE A 11 27.69 19.22 36.77
N SER A 12 29.00 19.48 36.85
CA SER A 12 29.53 20.87 36.83
C SER A 12 30.79 21.10 35.99
N SER A 13 31.36 20.09 35.35
CA SER A 13 32.60 20.23 34.55
C SER A 13 32.40 20.07 33.04
N VAL A 14 31.32 19.43 32.57
CA VAL A 14 31.07 19.20 31.12
C VAL A 14 30.40 20.40 30.45
N THR A 15 29.61 21.18 31.17
CA THR A 15 28.86 22.33 30.64
C THR A 15 29.73 23.57 30.37
N ARG A 16 30.89 23.73 31.02
CA ARG A 16 31.79 24.87 30.78
C ARG A 16 32.63 24.74 29.50
N ILE A 17 32.95 23.53 29.06
CA ILE A 17 33.74 23.31 27.83
C ILE A 17 32.89 23.64 26.60
N PHE A 18 31.63 23.21 26.59
CA PHE A 18 30.70 23.45 25.48
C PHE A 18 30.36 24.93 25.22
N VAL A 19 30.27 25.77 26.27
CA VAL A 19 29.93 27.19 26.11
C VAL A 19 31.10 27.99 25.53
N THR A 20 32.33 27.58 25.83
CA THR A 20 33.54 28.32 25.38
C THR A 20 33.85 28.01 23.91
N GLU A 21 33.68 26.75 23.48
CA GLU A 21 33.85 26.34 22.09
C GLU A 21 32.72 26.86 21.18
N TRP A 22 31.48 26.93 21.69
CA TRP A 22 30.35 27.49 20.94
C TRP A 22 30.52 28.98 20.62
N ASN A 23 31.06 29.77 21.55
CA ASN A 23 31.30 31.19 21.33
C ASN A 23 32.45 31.47 20.35
N GLN A 24 33.47 30.59 20.30
CA GLN A 24 34.51 30.67 19.27
C GLN A 24 33.97 30.33 17.87
N ILE A 25 33.10 29.33 17.76
CA ILE A 25 32.46 28.95 16.49
C ILE A 25 31.55 30.08 15.97
N GLN A 26 30.78 30.74 16.84
CA GLN A 26 29.95 31.89 16.45
C GLN A 26 30.79 33.10 15.99
N SER A 27 31.94 33.34 16.62
CA SER A 27 32.88 34.39 16.19
C SER A 27 33.45 34.11 14.80
N ILE A 28 33.78 32.87 14.49
CA ILE A 28 34.33 32.47 13.17
C ILE A 28 33.23 32.59 12.09
N LEU A 29 32.01 32.14 12.38
CA LEU A 29 30.88 32.23 11.45
C LEU A 29 30.45 33.67 11.16
N SER A 30 30.58 34.59 12.12
CA SER A 30 30.27 36.01 11.91
C SER A 30 31.31 36.75 11.04
N SER A 31 32.48 36.16 10.83
CA SER A 31 33.58 36.74 10.03
C SER A 31 33.56 36.35 8.55
N LEU A 32 32.77 35.34 8.17
CA LEU A 32 32.71 34.81 6.80
C LEU A 32 31.50 35.38 6.06
N ASN A 33 31.62 36.64 5.66
CA ASN A 33 30.65 37.29 4.79
C ASN A 33 31.32 37.76 3.48
N SER A 34 31.56 36.82 2.55
CA SER A 34 31.66 37.12 1.11
C SER A 34 31.82 35.85 0.27
N GLY A 35 30.98 35.70 -0.76
CA GLY A 35 31.35 35.09 -2.03
C GLY A 35 31.39 33.56 -2.12
N PHE A 36 30.31 33.00 -2.67
CA PHE A 36 30.28 31.65 -3.27
C PHE A 36 31.40 31.54 -4.34
N ASN A 37 32.48 30.80 -4.05
CA ASN A 37 33.20 29.96 -5.03
C ASN A 37 34.42 29.17 -4.50
N ASP A 38 34.82 29.26 -3.23
CA ASP A 38 35.99 28.52 -2.71
C ASP A 38 35.69 27.27 -1.86
N PHE A 39 34.51 26.66 -2.05
CA PHE A 39 34.04 25.53 -1.23
C PHE A 39 34.72 24.17 -1.53
N ARG A 40 35.56 24.07 -2.57
CA ARG A 40 36.24 22.82 -2.95
C ARG A 40 37.61 22.59 -2.30
N ARG A 41 38.31 23.65 -1.88
CA ARG A 41 39.66 23.51 -1.32
C ARG A 41 39.64 23.18 0.18
N GLU A 42 38.65 23.65 0.93
CA GLU A 42 38.57 23.39 2.37
C GLU A 42 38.07 21.98 2.72
N ILE A 43 37.14 21.41 1.92
CA ILE A 43 36.66 20.04 2.12
C ILE A 43 37.79 19.00 2.04
N SER A 44 38.82 19.26 1.23
CA SER A 44 39.94 18.32 1.04
C SER A 44 40.90 18.29 2.24
N ILE A 45 41.01 19.41 2.97
CA ILE A 45 41.82 19.51 4.19
C ILE A 45 41.01 19.01 5.40
N TRP A 46 39.69 19.24 5.40
CA TRP A 46 38.77 18.73 6.43
C TRP A 46 38.65 17.19 6.41
N ILE A 47 38.53 16.58 5.22
CA ILE A 47 38.49 15.12 5.06
C ILE A 47 39.79 14.44 5.52
N MET A 48 40.95 15.11 5.44
CA MET A 48 42.22 14.56 5.90
C MET A 48 42.44 14.66 7.41
N ILE A 49 41.84 15.64 8.10
CA ILE A 49 42.04 15.86 9.53
C ILE A 49 41.05 15.05 10.39
N GLU A 50 39.93 14.61 9.84
CA GLU A 50 38.82 14.04 10.63
C GLU A 50 38.59 12.53 10.47
N ALA A 51 39.62 11.77 10.12
CA ALA A 51 39.56 10.30 10.10
C ALA A 51 39.66 9.63 11.48
N ARG A 52 39.56 10.38 12.61
CA ARG A 52 39.91 9.84 13.94
C ARG A 52 38.80 9.71 14.99
N THR A 53 37.56 10.11 14.72
CA THR A 53 36.47 9.90 15.70
C THR A 53 35.14 9.60 15.01
N ARG A 54 34.83 8.31 14.86
CA ARG A 54 33.59 7.78 14.25
C ARG A 54 32.28 8.31 14.88
N ASN A 55 32.33 8.84 16.11
CA ASN A 55 31.13 9.30 16.82
C ASN A 55 30.71 10.75 16.50
N ILE A 56 31.65 11.63 16.11
CA ILE A 56 31.32 13.06 15.89
C ILE A 56 30.69 13.26 14.50
N VAL A 57 31.17 12.56 13.48
CA VAL A 57 30.58 12.58 12.13
C VAL A 57 29.12 12.09 12.16
N GLN A 58 28.83 11.07 12.98
CA GLN A 58 27.47 10.54 13.13
C GLN A 58 26.55 11.52 13.89
N LEU A 59 27.09 12.21 14.90
CA LEU A 59 26.39 13.29 15.61
C LEU A 59 26.16 14.53 14.76
N LEU A 60 27.12 14.93 13.91
CA LEU A 60 26.97 16.08 13.00
C LEU A 60 26.03 15.77 11.83
N ILE A 61 26.02 14.54 11.31
CA ILE A 61 25.02 14.08 10.33
C ILE A 61 23.63 14.08 10.95
N CYS A 62 23.47 13.58 12.19
CA CYS A 62 22.22 13.68 12.93
C CYS A 62 21.82 15.15 13.16
N GLN A 63 22.73 15.99 13.64
CA GLN A 63 22.46 17.39 13.97
C GLN A 63 22.17 18.24 12.73
N TRP A 64 22.73 17.88 11.57
CA TRP A 64 22.38 18.46 10.27
C TRP A 64 21.00 17.99 9.78
N MET A 65 20.67 16.70 9.93
CA MET A 65 19.30 16.19 9.70
C MET A 65 18.28 16.92 10.60
N PHE A 66 18.64 17.24 11.85
CA PHE A 66 17.75 17.89 12.83
C PHE A 66 17.53 19.41 12.65
N SER A 67 18.27 20.10 11.76
CA SER A 67 18.25 21.58 11.72
C SER A 67 17.26 22.20 10.72
N SER A 68 16.73 21.44 9.76
CA SER A 68 15.68 21.97 8.88
C SER A 68 14.32 21.87 9.56
N LYS A 69 13.52 22.93 9.51
CA LYS A 69 12.12 22.97 10.00
C LYS A 69 11.22 21.88 9.37
N PHE A 70 11.73 21.18 8.37
CA PHE A 70 11.02 20.29 7.46
C PHE A 70 11.31 18.81 7.69
N VAL A 71 12.55 18.41 8.04
CA VAL A 71 12.84 17.06 8.54
C VAL A 71 12.01 16.79 9.79
N LYS A 72 11.82 17.81 10.64
CA LYS A 72 10.89 17.77 11.77
C LYS A 72 9.44 17.49 11.37
N ASN A 73 9.02 17.89 10.16
CA ASN A 73 7.66 17.66 9.68
C ASN A 73 7.47 16.19 9.26
N TRP A 74 8.40 15.64 8.48
CA TRP A 74 8.39 14.22 8.12
C TRP A 74 8.64 13.30 9.32
N GLU A 75 9.57 13.64 10.21
CA GLU A 75 9.78 12.90 11.46
C GLU A 75 8.52 12.89 12.32
N LYS A 76 7.81 14.02 12.41
CA LYS A 76 6.54 14.09 13.14
C LYS A 76 5.46 13.24 12.48
N ILE A 77 5.36 13.26 11.14
CA ILE A 77 4.41 12.45 10.38
C ILE A 77 4.73 10.95 10.58
N ILE A 78 5.97 10.54 10.34
CA ILE A 78 6.45 9.16 10.49
C ILE A 78 6.28 8.68 11.93
N LYS A 79 6.67 9.48 12.93
CA LYS A 79 6.52 9.13 14.34
C LYS A 79 5.06 8.97 14.74
N LYS A 80 4.17 9.87 14.29
CA LYS A 80 2.71 9.74 14.49
C LYS A 80 2.19 8.43 13.89
N THR A 81 2.67 8.03 12.71
CA THR A 81 2.27 6.78 12.05
C THR A 81 2.82 5.54 12.75
N ILE A 82 4.03 5.60 13.30
CA ILE A 82 4.62 4.48 14.07
C ILE A 82 3.93 4.33 15.42
N ASP A 83 3.64 5.43 16.11
CA ASP A 83 3.07 5.42 17.47
C ASP A 83 1.56 5.08 17.50
N SER A 84 0.82 5.20 16.39
CA SER A 84 -0.64 5.06 16.37
C SER A 84 -1.19 3.62 16.39
N SER A 85 -0.34 2.60 16.32
CA SER A 85 -0.64 1.16 16.53
C SER A 85 -2.01 0.63 16.06
N SER A 86 -2.59 1.17 14.98
CA SER A 86 -3.61 0.47 14.18
C SER A 86 -2.87 -0.22 13.05
N ALA A 87 -2.60 -1.50 13.26
CA ALA A 87 -1.74 -2.37 12.47
C ALA A 87 -1.78 -2.10 10.95
N THR A 88 -0.64 -1.71 10.39
CA THR A 88 -0.35 -1.48 8.95
C THR A 88 -1.15 -0.36 8.27
N CYS A 89 -0.51 0.76 7.92
CA CYS A 89 -0.52 1.29 6.54
C CYS A 89 0.27 2.61 6.45
N ALA A 90 1.52 2.61 5.97
CA ALA A 90 2.09 3.79 5.33
C ALA A 90 1.87 3.66 3.82
N LYS A 91 1.09 4.55 3.22
CA LYS A 91 0.89 4.68 1.77
C LYS A 91 1.67 5.88 1.30
N ILE A 92 2.63 5.70 0.40
CA ILE A 92 3.32 6.82 -0.24
C ILE A 92 2.96 6.88 -1.72
N SER A 93 2.57 8.07 -2.19
CA SER A 93 2.35 8.32 -3.60
C SER A 93 3.12 9.55 -4.07
N ILE A 94 3.66 9.46 -5.28
CA ILE A 94 4.46 10.52 -5.90
C ILE A 94 3.82 10.87 -7.23
N LYS A 95 3.59 12.15 -7.48
CA LYS A 95 3.01 12.68 -8.73
C LYS A 95 3.64 14.03 -9.07
N SER A 96 3.45 14.50 -10.30
CA SER A 96 3.75 15.90 -10.65
C SER A 96 2.47 16.67 -10.91
N LYS A 97 2.50 17.96 -10.61
CA LYS A 97 1.45 18.92 -10.96
C LYS A 97 2.13 20.18 -11.44
N SER A 98 2.03 20.46 -12.74
CA SER A 98 2.83 21.51 -13.39
C SER A 98 4.32 21.30 -13.08
N ASP A 99 5.04 22.31 -12.59
CA ASP A 99 6.46 22.22 -12.25
C ASP A 99 6.72 21.75 -10.81
N THR A 100 5.68 21.31 -10.10
CA THR A 100 5.79 20.84 -8.72
C THR A 100 5.79 19.33 -8.63
N ILE A 101 6.61 18.80 -7.73
CA ILE A 101 6.55 17.41 -7.30
C ILE A 101 5.68 17.34 -6.07
N ILE A 102 4.75 16.41 -6.04
CA ILE A 102 3.87 16.19 -4.91
C ILE A 102 4.14 14.80 -4.34
N VAL A 103 4.47 14.77 -3.06
CA VAL A 103 4.64 13.53 -2.29
C VAL A 103 3.53 13.49 -1.26
N LYS A 104 2.67 12.48 -1.37
CA LYS A 104 1.64 12.19 -0.38
C LYS A 104 2.08 11.00 0.46
N PHE A 105 1.90 11.10 1.77
CA PHE A 105 2.14 10.04 2.73
C PHE A 105 0.94 9.93 3.64
N ASP A 106 0.23 8.81 3.54
CA ASP A 106 -1.09 8.59 4.12
C ASP A 106 -2.04 9.74 3.76
N ASP A 107 -2.46 10.52 4.75
CA ASP A 107 -3.38 11.63 4.56
C ASP A 107 -2.69 12.98 4.35
N GLU A 108 -1.37 13.03 4.51
CA GLU A 108 -0.57 14.25 4.43
C GLU A 108 0.05 14.41 3.05
N GLU A 109 -0.03 15.61 2.47
CA GLU A 109 0.51 15.92 1.15
C GLU A 109 1.51 17.08 1.25
N ILE A 110 2.67 16.93 0.60
CA ILE A 110 3.67 17.98 0.52
C ILE A 110 4.01 18.25 -0.94
N GLU A 111 3.95 19.53 -1.30
CA GLU A 111 4.34 20.05 -2.61
C GLU A 111 5.78 20.58 -2.55
N TYR A 112 6.55 20.28 -3.59
CA TYR A 112 7.93 20.68 -3.76
C TYR A 112 8.09 21.43 -5.07
N THR A 113 8.53 22.67 -4.98
CA THR A 113 8.96 23.48 -6.13
C THR A 113 10.41 23.18 -6.54
N ASP A 114 11.22 22.62 -5.64
CA ASP A 114 12.58 22.14 -5.92
C ASP A 114 12.64 20.61 -5.93
N GLY A 115 12.85 20.05 -7.13
CA GLY A 115 12.99 18.61 -7.31
C GLY A 115 14.22 18.00 -6.61
N ASN A 116 15.33 18.73 -6.40
CA ASN A 116 16.45 18.19 -5.63
C ASN A 116 16.06 17.94 -4.18
N ARG A 117 15.33 18.91 -3.60
CA ARG A 117 14.81 18.80 -2.25
C ARG A 117 13.84 17.63 -2.13
N ALA A 118 12.88 17.51 -3.06
CA ALA A 118 11.96 16.37 -3.10
C ALA A 118 12.71 15.03 -3.15
N ILE A 119 13.76 14.89 -3.97
CA ILE A 119 14.58 13.67 -4.03
C ILE A 119 15.27 13.41 -2.69
N SER A 120 15.90 14.43 -2.10
CA SER A 120 16.59 14.29 -0.80
C SER A 120 15.64 13.78 0.28
N ASP A 121 14.47 14.39 0.39
CA ASP A 121 13.49 14.07 1.40
C ASP A 121 12.87 12.68 1.17
N LEU A 122 12.49 12.37 -0.08
CA LEU A 122 12.04 11.02 -0.46
C LEU A 122 13.06 9.96 -0.12
N THR A 123 14.34 10.17 -0.45
CA THR A 123 15.37 9.18 -0.14
C THR A 123 15.54 8.98 1.37
N SER A 124 15.34 10.01 2.18
CA SER A 124 15.41 9.91 3.65
C SER A 124 14.23 9.12 4.22
N ILE A 125 13.03 9.32 3.68
CA ILE A 125 11.81 8.58 4.07
C ILE A 125 11.95 7.11 3.68
N LEU A 126 12.31 6.85 2.42
CA LEU A 126 12.54 5.50 1.93
C LEU A 126 13.63 4.81 2.74
N ALA A 127 14.66 5.55 3.18
CA ALA A 127 15.78 5.06 3.99
C ALA A 127 15.41 4.58 5.40
N TYR A 128 14.20 4.85 5.88
CA TYR A 128 13.83 4.55 7.24
C TYR A 128 13.69 3.02 7.46
N PRO A 129 14.54 2.41 8.30
CA PRO A 129 14.72 0.95 8.34
C PRO A 129 13.49 0.17 8.80
N ASP A 130 12.67 0.78 9.67
CA ASP A 130 11.46 0.14 10.21
C ASP A 130 10.20 0.44 9.39
N LEU A 131 10.33 1.27 8.34
CA LEU A 131 9.19 1.70 7.54
C LEU A 131 8.88 0.68 6.45
N LYS A 132 7.75 0.00 6.61
CA LYS A 132 7.19 -0.90 5.61
C LYS A 132 6.00 -0.23 4.95
N PHE A 133 6.13 0.08 3.67
CA PHE A 133 5.03 0.66 2.93
C PHE A 133 3.99 -0.41 2.64
N HIS A 134 2.75 -0.13 3.00
CA HIS A 134 1.66 -0.96 2.53
C HIS A 134 1.44 -0.72 1.04
N LYS A 135 1.44 0.54 0.59
CA LYS A 135 1.36 0.91 -0.84
C LYS A 135 2.45 1.90 -1.19
N PHE A 136 3.17 1.67 -2.28
CA PHE A 136 4.03 2.65 -2.91
C PHE A 136 3.59 2.89 -4.35
N GLU A 137 3.21 4.13 -4.67
CA GLU A 137 2.58 4.48 -5.94
C GLU A 137 3.36 5.58 -6.65
N VAL A 138 3.74 5.32 -7.90
CA VAL A 138 4.29 6.32 -8.80
C VAL A 138 3.25 6.64 -9.86
N ASN A 139 2.72 7.87 -9.82
CA ASN A 139 1.65 8.27 -10.73
C ASN A 139 2.19 8.49 -12.15
N SER A 140 1.35 8.22 -13.14
CA SER A 140 1.69 8.30 -14.56
C SER A 140 2.05 9.69 -15.06
N ASN A 141 1.60 10.73 -14.34
CA ASN A 141 1.90 12.13 -14.60
C ASN A 141 3.19 12.61 -13.92
N LEU A 142 3.97 11.73 -13.26
CA LEU A 142 5.26 12.10 -12.68
C LEU A 142 6.24 12.54 -13.78
N ASP A 143 6.94 13.65 -13.54
CA ASP A 143 8.00 14.11 -14.42
C ASP A 143 9.09 13.03 -14.61
N LYS A 144 9.34 12.67 -15.87
CA LYS A 144 10.25 11.57 -16.22
C LYS A 144 11.70 11.89 -15.82
N ARG A 145 12.13 13.15 -15.95
CA ARG A 145 13.48 13.57 -15.55
C ARG A 145 13.67 13.50 -14.04
N PHE A 146 12.62 13.83 -13.29
CA PHE A 146 12.59 13.65 -11.85
C PHE A 146 12.76 12.17 -11.47
N LEU A 147 11.99 11.27 -12.10
CA LEU A 147 12.13 9.83 -11.87
C LEU A 147 13.56 9.35 -12.15
N GLU A 148 14.17 9.77 -13.26
CA GLU A 148 15.54 9.38 -13.61
C GLU A 148 16.56 9.83 -12.55
N ARG A 149 16.43 11.06 -12.07
CA ARG A 149 17.28 11.58 -10.98
C ARG A 149 17.04 10.85 -9.66
N LEU A 150 15.80 10.47 -9.36
CA LEU A 150 15.48 9.65 -8.19
C LEU A 150 16.11 8.26 -8.29
N VAL A 151 15.99 7.60 -9.44
CA VAL A 151 16.61 6.28 -9.71
C VAL A 151 18.12 6.36 -9.50
N LEU A 152 18.81 7.33 -10.13
CA LEU A 152 20.25 7.54 -9.94
C LEU A 152 20.63 7.73 -8.47
N LYS A 153 19.80 8.44 -7.71
CA LYS A 153 20.02 8.64 -6.27
C LYS A 153 19.85 7.33 -5.50
N LEU A 154 18.81 6.55 -5.77
CA LEU A 154 18.57 5.25 -5.14
C LEU A 154 19.70 4.24 -5.44
N GLU A 155 20.21 4.22 -6.68
CA GLU A 155 21.38 3.43 -7.08
C GLU A 155 22.61 3.80 -6.26
N SER A 156 22.88 5.11 -6.14
CA SER A 156 24.04 5.60 -5.36
C SER A 156 23.99 5.20 -3.89
N LEU A 157 22.79 5.08 -3.33
CA LEU A 157 22.55 4.71 -1.93
C LEU A 157 22.47 3.19 -1.71
N LYS A 158 22.50 2.38 -2.79
CA LYS A 158 22.30 0.92 -2.78
C LYS A 158 21.05 0.53 -1.99
N PHE A 159 19.99 1.32 -2.13
CA PHE A 159 18.86 1.27 -1.22
C PHE A 159 17.90 0.12 -1.57
N LYS A 160 17.17 -0.38 -0.56
CA LYS A 160 16.21 -1.47 -0.70
C LYS A 160 14.89 -1.15 0.02
N ILE A 161 13.84 -0.88 -0.76
CA ILE A 161 12.52 -0.44 -0.34
C ILE A 161 11.65 -1.64 0.04
N HIS A 162 10.98 -1.55 1.18
CA HIS A 162 10.00 -2.54 1.66
C HIS A 162 8.59 -2.15 1.23
N VAL A 163 7.92 -2.96 0.41
CA VAL A 163 6.56 -2.68 -0.07
C VAL A 163 5.72 -3.96 -0.02
N ALA A 164 4.57 -3.91 0.66
CA ALA A 164 3.68 -5.06 0.80
C ALA A 164 2.69 -5.22 -0.37
N TYR A 165 2.13 -4.14 -0.90
CA TYR A 165 1.13 -4.18 -1.97
C TYR A 165 1.54 -3.31 -3.15
N PHE A 166 1.52 -3.90 -4.35
CA PHE A 166 1.73 -3.20 -5.61
C PHE A 166 0.43 -3.12 -6.39
N HIS A 167 0.13 -1.93 -6.91
CA HIS A 167 -0.94 -1.73 -7.86
C HIS A 167 -0.32 -1.32 -9.20
N LEU A 168 -0.43 -2.19 -10.19
CA LEU A 168 0.16 -1.99 -11.52
C LEU A 168 -0.93 -1.85 -12.58
N ASN A 169 -0.73 -0.92 -13.50
CA ASN A 169 -1.56 -0.71 -14.67
C ASN A 169 -0.72 -0.15 -15.84
N SER A 170 -1.36 0.07 -16.99
CA SER A 170 -0.69 0.61 -18.18
C SER A 170 0.03 1.93 -17.95
N ASP A 171 -0.46 2.73 -17.00
CA ASP A 171 -0.02 4.11 -16.85
C ASP A 171 1.19 4.21 -15.93
N ASN A 172 1.35 3.27 -14.99
CA ASN A 172 2.40 3.29 -13.98
C ASN A 172 3.48 2.21 -14.15
N TRP A 173 3.24 1.18 -14.98
CA TRP A 173 4.13 0.03 -15.11
C TRP A 173 5.54 0.43 -15.52
N GLU A 174 5.68 1.30 -16.54
CA GLU A 174 7.00 1.78 -16.99
C GLU A 174 7.81 2.48 -15.89
N TYR A 175 7.12 3.14 -14.95
CA TYR A 175 7.76 3.81 -13.81
C TYR A 175 8.19 2.79 -12.75
N HIS A 176 7.28 1.88 -12.39
CA HIS A 176 7.57 0.83 -11.41
C HIS A 176 8.64 -0.14 -11.90
N LYS A 177 8.66 -0.45 -13.20
CA LYS A 177 9.67 -1.27 -13.87
C LYS A 177 11.08 -0.73 -13.65
N ARG A 178 11.28 0.59 -13.74
CA ARG A 178 12.57 1.25 -13.44
C ARG A 178 12.96 1.16 -11.96
N LEU A 179 11.97 0.99 -11.07
CA LEU A 179 12.19 0.90 -9.63
C LEU A 179 12.30 -0.55 -9.11
N LEU A 180 11.97 -1.56 -9.93
CA LEU A 180 12.05 -2.98 -9.57
C LEU A 180 13.36 -3.39 -8.88
N PRO A 181 14.55 -2.95 -9.32
CA PRO A 181 15.81 -3.33 -8.68
C PRO A 181 15.94 -2.88 -7.22
N PHE A 182 15.19 -1.87 -6.80
CA PHE A 182 15.25 -1.32 -5.44
C PHE A 182 14.22 -1.96 -4.51
N TYR A 183 13.25 -2.73 -5.00
CA TYR A 183 12.29 -3.40 -4.12
C TYR A 183 12.90 -4.65 -3.47
N ARG A 184 12.51 -4.90 -2.22
CA ARG A 184 12.78 -6.17 -1.53
C ARG A 184 11.68 -7.16 -1.87
N ALA A 185 11.99 -8.08 -2.78
CA ALA A 185 11.04 -9.08 -3.26
C ALA A 185 10.44 -9.93 -2.12
N GLU A 186 11.19 -10.20 -1.04
CA GLU A 186 10.69 -10.97 0.11
C GLU A 186 9.62 -10.23 0.92
N THR A 187 9.47 -8.92 0.71
CA THR A 187 8.49 -8.10 1.42
C THR A 187 7.22 -7.87 0.62
N VAL A 188 7.22 -8.27 -0.65
CA VAL A 188 6.07 -8.13 -1.53
C VAL A 188 5.03 -9.18 -1.17
N GLY A 189 3.90 -8.72 -0.65
CA GLY A 189 2.75 -9.53 -0.29
C GLY A 189 1.94 -9.87 -1.53
N THR A 190 1.29 -8.87 -2.13
CA THR A 190 0.38 -9.03 -3.28
C THR A 190 0.67 -8.01 -4.37
N VAL A 191 0.63 -8.45 -5.63
CA VAL A 191 0.71 -7.59 -6.81
C VAL A 191 -0.64 -7.60 -7.55
N SER A 192 -1.38 -6.51 -7.44
CA SER A 192 -2.67 -6.33 -8.11
C SER A 192 -2.48 -5.58 -9.43
N ILE A 193 -2.94 -6.16 -10.52
CA ILE A 193 -2.69 -5.74 -11.89
C ILE A 193 -4.04 -5.50 -12.57
N TYR A 194 -4.25 -4.29 -13.07
CA TYR A 194 -5.51 -3.88 -13.68
C TYR A 194 -5.26 -3.30 -15.06
N GLY A 195 -6.07 -3.70 -16.04
CA GLY A 195 -5.98 -3.11 -17.36
C GLY A 195 -6.83 -3.78 -18.42
N SER A 196 -6.62 -3.35 -19.67
CA SER A 196 -7.20 -4.04 -20.81
C SER A 196 -6.57 -5.42 -20.99
N GLN A 197 -7.31 -6.36 -21.60
CA GLN A 197 -6.77 -7.68 -21.94
C GLN A 197 -5.51 -7.58 -22.79
N ALA A 198 -5.45 -6.65 -23.75
CA ALA A 198 -4.29 -6.48 -24.63
C ALA A 198 -3.04 -6.10 -23.83
N TRP A 199 -3.18 -5.12 -22.93
CA TRP A 199 -2.07 -4.68 -22.09
C TRP A 199 -1.65 -5.76 -21.09
N ILE A 200 -2.59 -6.49 -20.47
CA ILE A 200 -2.22 -7.59 -19.55
C ILE A 200 -1.47 -8.70 -20.29
N SER A 201 -1.86 -9.04 -21.53
CA SER A 201 -1.11 -10.02 -22.33
C SER A 201 0.33 -9.57 -22.57
N GLU A 202 0.53 -8.30 -22.97
CA GLU A 202 1.85 -7.72 -23.18
C GLU A 202 2.66 -7.69 -21.88
N PHE A 203 2.07 -7.20 -20.79
CA PHE A 203 2.68 -7.17 -19.47
C PHE A 203 3.15 -8.56 -19.04
N VAL A 204 2.29 -9.59 -19.14
CA VAL A 204 2.63 -10.97 -18.73
C VAL A 204 3.75 -11.56 -19.60
N GLU A 205 3.72 -11.32 -20.91
CA GLU A 205 4.82 -11.74 -21.80
C GLU A 205 6.13 -11.06 -21.41
N GLU A 206 6.07 -9.76 -21.15
CA GLU A 206 7.23 -8.96 -20.76
C GLU A 206 7.84 -9.45 -19.43
N ILE A 207 7.03 -9.66 -18.38
CA ILE A 207 7.53 -10.15 -17.09
C ILE A 207 8.03 -11.59 -17.16
N CYS A 208 7.53 -12.43 -18.08
CA CYS A 208 8.10 -13.75 -18.34
C CYS A 208 9.54 -13.67 -18.89
N GLU A 209 9.85 -12.65 -19.69
CA GLU A 209 11.19 -12.44 -20.25
C GLU A 209 12.17 -11.90 -19.20
N MET A 210 11.68 -11.24 -18.14
CA MET A 210 12.45 -10.70 -17.02
C MET A 210 12.88 -11.81 -16.03
N LYS A 211 13.82 -12.68 -16.44
CA LYS A 211 14.32 -13.88 -15.70
C LYS A 211 14.68 -13.67 -14.21
N SER A 212 15.01 -12.45 -13.78
CA SER A 212 15.42 -12.13 -12.39
C SER A 212 14.27 -11.64 -11.50
N THR A 213 13.06 -11.46 -12.03
CA THR A 213 11.94 -10.81 -11.31
C THR A 213 10.86 -11.77 -10.79
N ASN A 214 10.99 -13.07 -11.08
CA ASN A 214 10.01 -14.10 -10.69
C ASN A 214 9.68 -14.11 -9.18
N MET A 215 10.55 -13.58 -8.32
CA MET A 215 10.30 -13.52 -6.88
C MET A 215 9.30 -12.43 -6.47
N PHE A 216 9.09 -11.39 -7.28
CA PHE A 216 8.16 -10.30 -6.97
C PHE A 216 6.69 -10.67 -7.17
N PHE A 217 6.43 -11.71 -7.97
CA PHE A 217 5.11 -12.05 -8.47
C PHE A 217 4.62 -13.40 -7.91
N SER A 218 4.98 -13.74 -6.66
CA SER A 218 4.54 -14.98 -6.02
C SER A 218 3.03 -15.02 -5.73
N ASN A 219 2.43 -13.86 -5.42
CA ASN A 219 0.99 -13.68 -5.28
C ASN A 219 0.51 -12.56 -6.21
N MET A 220 -0.31 -12.92 -7.19
CA MET A 220 -0.84 -11.97 -8.17
C MET A 220 -2.36 -11.92 -8.16
N GLU A 221 -2.90 -10.72 -8.37
CA GLU A 221 -4.31 -10.52 -8.69
C GLU A 221 -4.39 -9.84 -10.05
N LEU A 222 -5.01 -10.50 -11.03
CA LEU A 222 -5.17 -9.97 -12.37
C LEU A 222 -6.63 -9.66 -12.61
N ASN A 223 -6.91 -8.41 -12.93
CA ASN A 223 -8.24 -7.94 -13.27
C ASN A 223 -8.25 -7.41 -14.71
N PHE A 224 -8.97 -8.11 -15.58
CA PHE A 224 -9.16 -7.68 -16.96
C PHE A 224 -10.49 -8.15 -17.53
N ARG A 225 -11.05 -7.32 -18.39
CA ARG A 225 -12.20 -7.71 -19.22
C ARG A 225 -11.69 -8.48 -20.43
N SER A 226 -11.92 -9.80 -20.48
CA SER A 226 -11.67 -10.62 -21.66
C SER A 226 -12.95 -11.26 -22.15
N ARG A 227 -13.28 -11.07 -23.42
CA ARG A 227 -14.40 -11.76 -24.07
C ARG A 227 -14.01 -13.07 -24.75
N ASN A 228 -12.72 -13.44 -24.70
CA ASN A 228 -12.15 -14.55 -25.45
C ASN A 228 -11.43 -15.55 -24.54
N VAL A 229 -11.99 -16.77 -24.45
CA VAL A 229 -11.43 -17.87 -23.65
C VAL A 229 -10.01 -18.24 -24.08
N LYS A 230 -9.69 -18.17 -25.38
CA LYS A 230 -8.35 -18.53 -25.89
C LYS A 230 -7.29 -17.57 -25.37
N GLU A 231 -7.57 -16.27 -25.41
CA GLU A 231 -6.63 -15.25 -24.92
C GLU A 231 -6.44 -15.35 -23.41
N ALA A 232 -7.53 -15.49 -22.65
CA ALA A 232 -7.44 -15.73 -21.21
C ALA A 232 -6.62 -16.99 -20.89
N THR A 233 -6.81 -18.07 -21.65
CA THR A 233 -6.03 -19.31 -21.49
C THR A 233 -4.54 -19.09 -21.82
N LYS A 234 -4.22 -18.28 -22.83
CA LYS A 234 -2.83 -17.93 -23.19
C LYS A 234 -2.13 -17.18 -22.06
N ILE A 235 -2.78 -16.16 -21.49
CA ILE A 235 -2.26 -15.42 -20.33
C ILE A 235 -1.95 -16.38 -19.18
N ILE A 236 -2.91 -17.26 -18.85
CA ILE A 236 -2.72 -18.22 -17.76
C ILE A 236 -1.59 -19.20 -18.05
N LYS A 237 -1.48 -19.69 -19.28
CA LYS A 237 -0.36 -20.56 -19.69
C LYS A 237 1.00 -19.88 -19.47
N ASN A 238 1.11 -18.58 -19.72
CA ASN A 238 2.34 -17.83 -19.47
C ASN A 238 2.59 -17.68 -17.96
N LEU A 239 1.57 -17.35 -17.17
CA LEU A 239 1.68 -17.24 -15.71
C LEU A 239 2.10 -18.56 -15.04
N LEU A 240 1.68 -19.70 -15.57
CA LEU A 240 2.09 -21.00 -15.05
C LEU A 240 3.59 -21.32 -15.27
N GLN A 241 4.31 -20.50 -16.04
CA GLN A 241 5.77 -20.62 -16.19
C GLN A 241 6.53 -20.02 -15.00
N PHE A 242 5.88 -19.22 -14.16
CA PHE A 242 6.48 -18.62 -12.98
C PHE A 242 6.66 -19.69 -11.90
N SER A 243 7.90 -20.18 -11.72
CA SER A 243 8.21 -21.24 -10.75
C SER A 243 7.91 -20.89 -9.28
N LYS A 244 7.80 -19.60 -8.96
CA LYS A 244 7.49 -19.08 -7.62
C LYS A 244 6.05 -18.57 -7.48
N LEU A 245 5.22 -18.67 -8.52
CA LEU A 245 3.81 -18.28 -8.42
C LEU A 245 3.07 -19.29 -7.54
N GLU A 246 2.71 -18.85 -6.34
CA GLU A 246 1.97 -19.64 -5.37
C GLU A 246 0.45 -19.47 -5.58
N TYR A 247 0.04 -18.24 -5.87
CA TYR A 247 -1.36 -17.88 -5.99
C TYR A 247 -1.62 -16.86 -7.11
N CYS A 248 -2.70 -17.06 -7.85
CA CYS A 248 -3.21 -16.11 -8.82
C CYS A 248 -4.73 -15.99 -8.72
N TYR A 249 -5.22 -14.80 -8.40
CA TYR A 249 -6.63 -14.44 -8.55
C TYR A 249 -6.87 -13.91 -9.97
N LEU A 250 -7.90 -14.43 -10.63
CA LEU A 250 -8.26 -14.04 -12.00
C LEU A 250 -9.70 -13.53 -12.00
N ASP A 251 -9.87 -12.22 -12.16
CA ASP A 251 -11.18 -11.63 -12.43
C ASP A 251 -11.33 -11.41 -13.94
N VAL A 252 -12.20 -12.22 -14.56
CA VAL A 252 -12.39 -12.28 -16.00
C VAL A 252 -13.88 -12.26 -16.36
N ASP A 253 -14.29 -11.25 -17.11
CA ASP A 253 -15.66 -11.09 -17.61
C ASP A 253 -15.92 -11.91 -18.89
N LEU A 254 -16.23 -13.20 -18.74
CA LEU A 254 -16.53 -14.12 -19.84
C LEU A 254 -18.01 -14.52 -19.90
N ARG A 255 -18.51 -14.73 -21.13
CA ARG A 255 -19.86 -15.31 -21.35
C ARG A 255 -20.01 -16.72 -20.76
N SER A 256 -18.91 -17.49 -20.65
CA SER A 256 -18.91 -18.82 -20.05
C SER A 256 -17.58 -19.15 -19.39
N ASN A 257 -17.61 -19.36 -18.07
CA ASN A 257 -16.42 -19.70 -17.29
C ASN A 257 -16.12 -21.21 -17.32
N VAL A 258 -17.03 -22.04 -17.86
CA VAL A 258 -16.89 -23.51 -17.85
C VAL A 258 -15.75 -23.97 -18.76
N GLN A 259 -15.65 -23.41 -19.96
CA GLN A 259 -14.58 -23.77 -20.90
C GLN A 259 -13.22 -23.30 -20.41
N LEU A 260 -13.15 -22.09 -19.86
CA LEU A 260 -11.92 -21.57 -19.27
C LEU A 260 -11.45 -22.46 -18.12
N LYS A 261 -12.34 -22.84 -17.19
CA LYS A 261 -12.02 -23.75 -16.08
C LYS A 261 -11.42 -25.07 -16.57
N LYS A 262 -12.05 -25.73 -17.54
CA LYS A 262 -11.53 -26.97 -18.13
C LYS A 262 -10.15 -26.79 -18.79
N SER A 263 -9.93 -25.65 -19.46
CA SER A 263 -8.63 -25.34 -20.06
C SER A 263 -7.54 -25.15 -19.00
N ILE A 264 -7.85 -24.43 -17.92
CA ILE A 264 -6.93 -24.21 -16.79
C ILE A 264 -6.56 -25.54 -16.11
N GLU A 265 -7.55 -26.39 -15.84
CA GLU A 265 -7.33 -27.72 -15.24
C GLU A 265 -6.44 -28.60 -16.11
N ARG A 266 -6.63 -28.58 -17.44
CA ARG A 266 -5.77 -29.30 -18.40
C ARG A 266 -4.33 -28.80 -18.43
N LEU A 267 -4.10 -27.53 -18.08
CA LEU A 267 -2.75 -26.97 -17.94
C LEU A 267 -2.08 -27.38 -16.61
N GLY A 268 -2.74 -28.19 -15.78
CA GLY A 268 -2.21 -28.68 -14.50
C GLY A 268 -2.45 -27.75 -13.33
N ALA A 269 -3.16 -26.63 -13.53
CA ALA A 269 -3.47 -25.68 -12.47
C ALA A 269 -4.70 -26.14 -11.67
N ARG A 270 -4.62 -26.01 -10.34
CA ARG A 270 -5.74 -26.29 -9.44
C ARG A 270 -6.57 -25.04 -9.25
N ILE A 271 -7.86 -25.11 -9.55
CA ILE A 271 -8.78 -23.98 -9.35
C ILE A 271 -9.36 -24.06 -7.94
N GLN A 272 -9.12 -23.04 -7.13
CA GLN A 272 -9.76 -22.85 -5.84
C GLN A 272 -10.79 -21.73 -5.96
N VAL A 273 -12.00 -21.96 -5.43
CA VAL A 273 -13.04 -20.92 -5.34
C VAL A 273 -12.89 -20.28 -3.96
N PHE A 274 -12.39 -19.05 -3.92
CA PHE A 274 -12.19 -18.32 -2.65
C PHE A 274 -13.47 -17.60 -2.23
N PRO A 275 -13.75 -17.49 -0.92
CA PRO A 275 -14.67 -16.49 -0.39
C PRO A 275 -14.09 -15.08 -0.65
N LEU A 276 -14.96 -14.07 -0.82
CA LEU A 276 -14.63 -12.68 -1.21
C LEU A 276 -13.74 -11.89 -0.22
N ALA A 277 -13.14 -12.52 0.77
CA ALA A 277 -12.36 -11.84 1.79
C ALA A 277 -10.98 -11.42 1.27
N VAL A 278 -10.67 -10.14 1.45
CA VAL A 278 -9.33 -9.57 1.25
C VAL A 278 -8.34 -10.28 2.20
N ASP A 279 -7.11 -10.51 1.73
CA ASP A 279 -6.03 -11.20 2.46
C ASP A 279 -6.33 -12.65 2.87
N LYS A 280 -7.29 -13.32 2.20
CA LYS A 280 -7.65 -14.74 2.42
C LYS A 280 -8.11 -15.03 3.86
N VAL A 281 -8.61 -14.01 4.57
CA VAL A 281 -9.16 -14.20 5.92
C VAL A 281 -10.47 -14.97 5.82
N VAL A 282 -10.65 -16.02 6.62
CA VAL A 282 -11.93 -16.72 6.69
C VAL A 282 -12.98 -15.74 7.21
N PRO A 283 -14.06 -15.43 6.46
CA PRO A 283 -14.99 -14.41 6.90
C PRO A 283 -15.68 -14.85 8.21
N PRO A 284 -16.06 -13.90 9.07
CA PRO A 284 -16.57 -14.21 10.42
C PRO A 284 -17.69 -15.24 10.42
N MET A 285 -18.61 -15.16 9.46
CA MET A 285 -19.72 -16.11 9.33
C MET A 285 -19.24 -17.56 9.11
N GLN A 286 -18.23 -17.78 8.27
CA GLN A 286 -17.67 -19.11 8.03
C GLN A 286 -17.03 -19.70 9.29
N ASN A 287 -16.47 -18.87 10.17
CA ASN A 287 -15.91 -19.33 11.45
C ASN A 287 -17.00 -19.75 12.45
N VAL A 288 -18.15 -19.08 12.46
CA VAL A 288 -19.23 -19.37 13.40
C VAL A 288 -20.24 -20.38 12.88
N LEU A 289 -20.33 -20.63 11.58
CA LEU A 289 -21.28 -21.56 10.96
C LEU A 289 -21.36 -22.94 11.65
N PRO A 290 -20.24 -23.62 12.00
CA PRO A 290 -20.30 -24.91 12.69
C PRO A 290 -20.86 -24.86 14.11
N GLN A 291 -21.00 -23.66 14.67
CA GLN A 291 -21.45 -23.42 16.04
C GLN A 291 -22.92 -22.97 16.09
N LEU A 292 -23.58 -22.77 14.94
CA LEU A 292 -24.97 -22.35 14.86
C LEU A 292 -25.92 -23.55 14.81
N ASP A 293 -27.09 -23.42 15.43
CA ASP A 293 -28.14 -24.45 15.39
C ASP A 293 -28.63 -24.74 13.96
N ALA A 294 -28.63 -23.72 13.09
CA ALA A 294 -28.86 -23.86 11.66
C ALA A 294 -27.86 -23.00 10.85
N PRO A 295 -27.50 -23.40 9.62
CA PRO A 295 -26.52 -22.69 8.80
C PRO A 295 -27.12 -21.46 8.10
N LEU A 296 -27.76 -20.57 8.87
CA LEU A 296 -28.43 -19.36 8.37
C LEU A 296 -28.37 -18.21 9.39
N PHE A 297 -28.67 -17.01 8.92
CA PHE A 297 -28.97 -15.86 9.76
C PHE A 297 -30.13 -15.08 9.15
N THR A 298 -30.89 -14.38 9.99
CA THR A 298 -31.99 -13.52 9.59
C THR A 298 -31.64 -12.07 9.89
N VAL A 299 -31.95 -11.16 8.97
CA VAL A 299 -31.79 -9.72 9.15
C VAL A 299 -33.18 -9.08 9.16
N TRP A 300 -33.54 -8.48 10.28
CA TRP A 300 -34.73 -7.66 10.39
C TRP A 300 -34.33 -6.19 10.44
N LEU A 301 -34.96 -5.35 9.63
CA LEU A 301 -34.73 -3.91 9.61
C LEU A 301 -36.00 -3.20 10.08
N ASP A 302 -35.88 -2.34 11.09
CA ASP A 302 -37.01 -1.58 11.63
C ASP A 302 -37.46 -0.52 10.61
N ARG A 303 -38.77 -0.23 10.55
CA ARG A 303 -39.37 0.73 9.60
C ARG A 303 -39.23 2.20 10.04
N LYS A 304 -38.48 2.46 11.12
CA LYS A 304 -38.32 3.80 11.69
C LYS A 304 -37.54 4.71 10.73
N LEU A 305 -38.21 5.77 10.26
CA LEU A 305 -37.62 6.81 9.42
C LEU A 305 -36.78 7.82 10.21
N THR A 306 -36.96 7.88 11.53
CA THR A 306 -36.17 8.71 12.44
C THR A 306 -35.70 7.86 13.62
N ILE A 307 -34.40 7.69 13.75
CA ILE A 307 -33.79 6.99 14.87
C ILE A 307 -33.44 8.05 15.91
N SER A 308 -34.19 8.13 17.01
CA SER A 308 -33.76 8.88 18.19
C SER A 308 -32.44 8.29 18.68
N GLN A 309 -31.51 9.11 19.21
CA GLN A 309 -30.28 8.60 19.81
C GLN A 309 -30.62 7.51 20.85
N GLY A 310 -30.30 6.25 20.53
CA GLY A 310 -30.60 5.07 21.36
C GLY A 310 -31.69 4.11 20.86
N GLY A 311 -32.35 4.38 19.72
CA GLY A 311 -33.31 3.45 19.12
C GLY A 311 -32.63 2.30 18.35
N SER A 312 -33.18 1.08 18.43
CA SER A 312 -32.75 -0.02 17.56
C SER A 312 -33.21 0.19 16.12
N GLY A 313 -32.31 0.08 15.15
CA GLY A 313 -32.59 0.17 13.72
C GLY A 313 -32.85 -1.19 13.05
N GLY A 314 -32.69 -2.30 13.78
CA GLY A 314 -32.82 -3.65 13.25
C GLY A 314 -32.23 -4.70 14.18
N LEU A 315 -32.29 -5.97 13.76
CA LEU A 315 -31.83 -7.13 14.51
C LEU A 315 -31.20 -8.17 13.57
N PHE A 316 -30.10 -8.76 14.03
CA PHE A 316 -29.52 -9.96 13.41
C PHE A 316 -29.79 -11.16 14.32
N THR A 317 -30.37 -12.21 13.75
CA THR A 317 -30.62 -13.48 14.43
C THR A 317 -29.76 -14.55 13.78
N TYR A 318 -28.81 -15.12 14.50
CA TYR A 318 -27.92 -16.17 14.00
C TYR A 318 -28.45 -17.55 14.37
N GLY A 319 -28.38 -18.51 13.44
CA GLY A 319 -28.76 -19.90 13.71
C GLY A 319 -30.26 -20.19 13.68
N ALA A 320 -31.11 -19.18 13.45
CA ALA A 320 -32.55 -19.35 13.43
C ALA A 320 -33.25 -18.33 12.52
N VAL A 321 -34.45 -18.71 12.08
CA VAL A 321 -35.41 -17.76 11.51
C VAL A 321 -35.96 -16.91 12.65
N ASP A 322 -35.96 -15.60 12.48
CA ASP A 322 -36.62 -14.70 13.43
C ASP A 322 -38.15 -14.78 13.27
N THR A 323 -38.77 -15.66 14.03
CA THR A 323 -40.23 -15.85 14.04
C THR A 323 -40.99 -14.77 14.80
N THR A 324 -40.28 -13.86 15.47
CA THR A 324 -40.89 -12.75 16.22
C THR A 324 -41.09 -11.53 15.33
N ASN A 325 -40.08 -11.20 14.53
CA ASN A 325 -40.06 -9.97 13.72
C ASN A 325 -40.33 -10.19 12.22
N CYS A 326 -40.21 -11.43 11.72
CA CYS A 326 -40.51 -11.78 10.32
C CYS A 326 -41.86 -12.50 10.18
N ASP A 327 -42.41 -12.46 8.97
CA ASP A 327 -43.62 -13.23 8.63
C ASP A 327 -43.34 -14.74 8.73
N SER A 328 -44.37 -15.49 9.13
CA SER A 328 -44.38 -16.95 9.14
C SER A 328 -44.16 -17.59 7.76
N GLN A 329 -44.51 -16.88 6.68
CA GLN A 329 -44.33 -17.36 5.32
C GLN A 329 -43.00 -16.88 4.72
N ILE A 330 -42.04 -17.80 4.60
CA ILE A 330 -40.73 -17.54 4.01
C ILE A 330 -40.69 -18.09 2.59
N THR A 331 -40.36 -17.23 1.63
CA THR A 331 -40.11 -17.63 0.24
C THR A 331 -38.60 -17.72 0.01
N TYR A 332 -38.12 -18.91 -0.32
CA TYR A 332 -36.71 -19.14 -0.66
C TYR A 332 -36.50 -19.02 -2.17
N VAL A 333 -35.46 -18.27 -2.56
CA VAL A 333 -35.02 -18.14 -3.95
C VAL A 333 -33.59 -18.67 -4.06
N PRO A 334 -33.31 -19.58 -5.02
CA PRO A 334 -31.96 -20.10 -5.18
C PRO A 334 -30.99 -18.99 -5.65
N LEU A 335 -29.78 -19.01 -5.09
CA LEU A 335 -28.73 -18.10 -5.51
C LEU A 335 -28.26 -18.43 -6.94
N THR A 336 -27.99 -17.39 -7.73
CA THR A 336 -27.42 -17.52 -9.08
C THR A 336 -25.89 -17.52 -9.05
N ALA A 337 -25.27 -17.14 -7.94
CA ALA A 337 -23.83 -17.19 -7.70
C ALA A 337 -23.51 -17.76 -6.31
N LYS A 338 -22.40 -18.52 -6.18
CA LYS A 338 -21.98 -19.13 -4.90
C LYS A 338 -21.24 -18.18 -3.96
N THR A 339 -20.79 -17.04 -4.47
CA THR A 339 -19.95 -16.08 -3.74
C THR A 339 -20.70 -14.82 -3.34
N TYR A 340 -21.90 -14.59 -3.89
CA TYR A 340 -22.72 -13.41 -3.65
C TYR A 340 -24.09 -13.85 -3.13
N TRP A 341 -24.70 -13.01 -2.30
CA TRP A 341 -26.13 -13.08 -2.01
C TRP A 341 -26.89 -12.51 -3.22
N GLN A 342 -26.79 -13.21 -4.35
CA GLN A 342 -27.33 -12.82 -5.64
C GLN A 342 -28.37 -13.83 -6.12
N PHE A 343 -29.52 -13.35 -6.58
CA PHE A 343 -30.59 -14.18 -7.14
C PHE A 343 -31.25 -13.49 -8.35
N ALA A 344 -31.98 -14.27 -9.16
CA ALA A 344 -32.68 -13.77 -10.33
C ALA A 344 -34.04 -13.16 -9.96
N LEU A 345 -34.36 -12.00 -10.52
CA LEU A 345 -35.71 -11.46 -10.58
C LEU A 345 -36.32 -11.76 -11.95
N ASP A 346 -37.61 -12.07 -11.99
CA ASP A 346 -38.34 -12.27 -13.26
C ASP A 346 -38.83 -10.94 -13.87
N GLY A 347 -38.90 -9.88 -13.06
CA GLY A 347 -39.31 -8.54 -13.46
C GLY A 347 -39.52 -7.65 -12.25
N PHE A 348 -39.82 -6.38 -12.48
CA PHE A 348 -40.18 -5.43 -11.43
C PHE A 348 -41.28 -4.48 -11.90
N SER A 349 -42.01 -3.91 -10.94
CA SER A 349 -43.01 -2.88 -11.21
C SER A 349 -42.92 -1.76 -10.19
N VAL A 350 -43.16 -0.53 -10.66
CA VAL A 350 -43.21 0.68 -9.84
C VAL A 350 -44.40 1.52 -10.30
N GLY A 351 -45.44 1.57 -9.47
CA GLY A 351 -46.69 2.24 -9.85
C GLY A 351 -47.33 1.57 -11.07
N THR A 352 -47.52 2.33 -12.15
CA THR A 352 -48.07 1.83 -13.42
C THR A 352 -47.00 1.29 -14.37
N PHE A 353 -45.72 1.50 -14.08
CA PHE A 353 -44.62 0.94 -14.87
C PHE A 353 -44.35 -0.51 -14.48
N SER A 354 -44.23 -1.40 -15.47
CA SER A 354 -43.89 -2.81 -15.27
C SER A 354 -42.91 -3.27 -16.35
N GLU A 355 -41.86 -3.98 -15.94
CA GLU A 355 -40.89 -4.59 -16.83
C GLU A 355 -40.75 -6.08 -16.51
N ASN A 356 -41.14 -6.94 -17.46
CA ASN A 356 -41.10 -8.41 -17.33
C ASN A 356 -39.80 -8.99 -17.89
N LYS A 357 -38.69 -8.30 -17.65
CA LYS A 357 -37.36 -8.72 -18.08
C LYS A 357 -36.62 -9.32 -16.89
N LYS A 358 -36.03 -10.50 -17.11
CA LYS A 358 -35.19 -11.12 -16.09
C LYS A 358 -33.97 -10.27 -15.79
N ASP A 359 -33.73 -9.99 -14.53
CA ASP A 359 -32.56 -9.24 -14.05
C ASP A 359 -31.92 -9.93 -12.83
N GLN A 360 -30.78 -9.44 -12.37
CA GLN A 360 -30.07 -9.95 -11.20
C GLN A 360 -30.12 -8.94 -10.06
N VAL A 361 -30.43 -9.41 -8.86
CA VAL A 361 -30.28 -8.64 -7.62
C VAL A 361 -29.11 -9.22 -6.86
N SER A 362 -28.16 -8.38 -6.47
CA SER A 362 -27.05 -8.71 -5.58
C SER A 362 -27.10 -7.78 -4.36
N SER A 363 -27.01 -8.35 -3.15
CA SER A 363 -26.77 -7.60 -1.90
C SER A 363 -25.30 -7.48 -1.56
#